data_AF-A0A124HS36-F1
#
_entry.id   AF-A0A124HS36-F1
#
_cell.length_a   1.000
_cell.length_b   1.000
_cell.length_c   1.000
_cell.angle_alpha   90.00
_cell.angle_beta   90.00
_cell.angle_gamma   90.00
#
_symmetry.space_group_name_H-M   'P 1'
#
loop_
_entity.id
_entity.type
_entity.pdbx_description
1 polymer ?
#
loop_
_entity_poly.entity_id
_entity_poly.type
_entity_poly.pdbx_seq_one_letter_code
_entity_poly.pdbx_strand_id
1 'polypeptide(L)'
;MSLRAPEFFAELRLPFPSGTAVGNTYYATPIADAPLRLQISFTDTMYRNTYGGLRLTVMHVDRGKIDAVALSFADHGTFHRRKGALHHRNMPDTFNITLAKPGQPPWEGADTTGLRDAIQRYAAVWFPGAWTESAPSRAAGRTARPALTLPAARSGTRAR
;
A
#
# COMPACT_ATOMS: atom_id res chain seq x y z
N MET A 1 -22.01 8.73 4.90
CA MET A 1 -21.13 7.67 4.35
C MET A 1 -19.70 7.90 4.82
N SER A 2 -18.91 6.85 4.99
CA SER A 2 -17.54 6.92 5.55
C SER A 2 -16.50 6.61 4.49
N LEU A 3 -15.32 7.24 4.59
CA LEU A 3 -14.16 6.95 3.75
C LEU A 3 -13.60 5.55 4.01
N ARG A 4 -13.85 4.99 5.20
CA ARG A 4 -13.20 3.75 5.68
C ARG A 4 -11.68 3.86 5.56
N ALA A 5 -11.15 4.95 6.10
CA ALA A 5 -9.73 5.26 6.05
C ALA A 5 -8.86 4.22 6.79
N PRO A 6 -9.24 3.69 7.97
CA PRO A 6 -8.47 2.61 8.61
C PRO A 6 -8.26 1.41 7.70
N GLU A 7 -9.31 0.99 6.98
CA GLU A 7 -9.29 -0.13 6.06
C GLU A 7 -8.45 0.19 4.81
N PHE A 8 -8.51 1.43 4.30
CA PHE A 8 -7.62 1.88 3.23
C PHE A 8 -6.13 1.84 3.63
N PHE A 9 -5.80 2.31 4.84
CA PHE A 9 -4.41 2.26 5.33
C PHE A 9 -3.95 0.83 5.62
N ALA A 10 -4.86 -0.07 6.02
CA ALA A 10 -4.57 -1.50 6.13
C ALA A 10 -4.25 -2.12 4.76
N GLU A 11 -4.97 -1.73 3.70
CA GLU A 11 -4.71 -2.17 2.32
C GLU A 11 -3.34 -1.67 1.80
N LEU A 12 -2.92 -0.48 2.23
CA LEU A 12 -1.57 0.03 1.95
C LEU A 12 -0.46 -0.79 2.64
N ARG A 13 -0.78 -1.59 3.66
CA ARG A 13 0.14 -2.48 4.40
C ARG A 13 1.42 -1.81 4.91
N LEU A 14 1.34 -0.56 5.36
CA LEU A 14 2.51 0.24 5.76
C LEU A 14 3.27 -0.47 6.90
N PRO A 15 4.59 -0.70 6.77
CA PRO A 15 5.35 -1.56 7.69
C PRO A 15 5.80 -0.85 8.97
N PHE A 16 5.02 0.10 9.50
CA PHE A 16 5.41 0.87 10.67
C PHE A 16 4.86 0.23 11.96
N PRO A 17 5.72 -0.15 12.93
CA PRO A 17 5.35 -0.96 14.09
C PRO A 17 4.38 -0.27 15.07
N SER A 18 4.26 1.06 15.02
CA SER A 18 3.33 1.86 15.83
C SER A 18 2.39 2.70 14.95
N GLY A 19 1.97 2.14 13.82
CA GLY A 19 1.03 2.77 12.90
C GLY A 19 -0.42 2.60 13.34
N THR A 20 -1.20 3.69 13.35
CA THR A 20 -2.65 3.65 13.61
C THR A 20 -3.40 4.70 12.80
N ALA A 21 -4.63 4.38 12.39
CA ALA A 21 -5.51 5.31 11.71
C ALA A 21 -6.57 5.86 12.68
N VAL A 22 -6.65 7.19 12.77
CA VAL A 22 -7.65 7.92 13.55
C VAL A 22 -8.39 8.87 12.62
N GLY A 23 -9.69 8.66 12.45
CA GLY A 23 -10.48 9.38 11.46
C GLY A 23 -9.95 9.12 10.04
N ASN A 24 -9.61 10.18 9.31
CA ASN A 24 -9.07 10.11 7.95
C ASN A 24 -7.53 10.22 7.91
N THR A 25 -6.85 10.00 9.04
CA THR A 25 -5.42 10.23 9.15
C THR A 25 -4.74 9.02 9.77
N TYR A 26 -3.66 8.57 9.13
CA TYR A 26 -2.75 7.59 9.67
C TYR A 26 -1.59 8.29 10.37
N TYR A 27 -1.25 7.83 11.57
CA TYR A 27 -0.13 8.28 12.37
C TYR A 27 0.81 7.12 12.60
N ALA A 28 2.11 7.36 12.48
CA ALA A 28 3.12 6.38 12.79
C ALA A 28 4.34 7.00 13.46
N THR A 29 5.03 6.15 14.21
CA THR A 29 6.39 6.35 14.68
C THR A 29 7.28 5.36 13.92
N PRO A 30 7.83 5.75 12.74
CA PRO A 30 8.56 4.81 11.90
C PRO A 30 9.85 4.27 12.54
N ILE A 31 10.53 5.09 13.34
CA ILE A 31 11.72 4.71 14.11
C ILE A 31 11.40 4.88 15.59
N ALA A 32 11.57 3.82 16.38
CA ALA A 32 11.38 3.85 17.83
C ALA A 32 12.30 4.90 18.48
N ASP A 33 11.80 5.61 19.49
CA ASP A 33 12.50 6.65 20.26
C ASP A 33 13.04 7.86 19.46
N ALA A 34 12.89 7.88 18.14
CA ALA A 34 13.21 9.06 17.33
C ALA A 34 12.17 10.17 17.56
N PRO A 35 12.54 11.46 17.43
CA PRO A 35 11.61 12.57 17.63
C PRO A 35 10.68 12.81 16.43
N LEU A 36 10.92 12.13 15.30
CA LEU A 36 10.12 12.29 14.09
C LEU A 36 8.91 11.36 14.07
N ARG A 37 7.81 11.86 13.53
CA ARG A 37 6.52 11.18 13.34
C ARG A 37 6.07 11.35 11.91
N LEU A 38 5.37 10.35 11.39
CA LEU A 38 4.76 10.38 10.07
C LEU A 38 3.25 10.49 10.22
N GLN A 39 2.66 11.49 9.57
CA GLN A 39 1.22 11.65 9.42
C GLN A 39 0.86 11.50 7.95
N ILE A 40 -0.16 10.70 7.63
CA ILE A 40 -0.68 10.56 6.27
C ILE A 40 -2.18 10.84 6.31
N SER A 41 -2.61 11.94 5.69
CA SER A 41 -4.02 12.31 5.60
C SER A 41 -4.48 12.30 4.15
N PHE A 42 -5.78 12.20 3.90
CA PHE A 42 -6.32 12.41 2.56
C PHE A 42 -6.27 13.90 2.19
N THR A 43 -5.99 14.21 0.93
CA THR A 43 -6.08 15.58 0.40
C THR A 43 -7.47 15.82 -0.17
N ASP A 44 -8.17 16.81 0.38
CA ASP A 44 -9.43 17.29 -0.18
C ASP A 44 -9.23 17.87 -1.58
N THR A 45 -10.29 17.84 -2.37
CA THR A 45 -10.42 18.61 -3.61
C THR A 45 -11.32 19.82 -3.38
N MET A 46 -11.57 20.62 -4.42
CA MET A 46 -12.58 21.69 -4.35
C MET A 46 -14.01 21.18 -4.13
N TYR A 47 -14.24 19.86 -4.27
CA TYR A 47 -15.53 19.24 -4.05
C TYR A 47 -15.61 18.58 -2.68
N ARG A 48 -16.74 18.81 -1.99
CA ARG A 48 -17.00 18.22 -0.67
C ARG A 48 -16.95 16.69 -0.73
N ASN A 49 -16.38 16.07 0.30
CA ASN A 49 -16.27 14.61 0.46
C ASN A 49 -15.57 13.92 -0.72
N THR A 50 -14.69 14.64 -1.41
CA THR A 50 -13.98 14.17 -2.58
C THR A 50 -12.49 14.37 -2.37
N TYR A 51 -11.74 13.27 -2.46
CA TYR A 51 -10.32 13.23 -2.15
C TYR A 51 -9.50 12.85 -3.38
N GLY A 52 -8.47 13.64 -3.67
CA GLY A 52 -7.62 13.48 -4.86
C GLY A 52 -6.29 12.79 -4.60
N GLY A 53 -5.97 12.47 -3.34
CA GLY A 53 -4.65 11.98 -2.99
C GLY A 53 -4.43 11.80 -1.49
N LEU A 54 -3.16 11.65 -1.14
CA LEU A 54 -2.65 11.61 0.23
C LEU A 54 -1.66 12.76 0.45
N ARG A 55 -1.63 13.31 1.64
CA ARG A 55 -0.60 14.22 2.12
C ARG A 55 0.20 13.51 3.20
N LEU A 56 1.47 13.29 2.94
CA LEU A 56 2.43 12.79 3.92
C LEU A 56 3.05 14.01 4.59
N THR A 57 3.07 14.02 5.91
CA THR A 57 3.64 15.10 6.72
C THR A 57 4.62 14.50 7.71
N VAL A 58 5.83 15.02 7.73
CA VAL A 58 6.85 14.70 8.74
C VAL A 58 6.75 15.74 9.83
N MET A 59 6.56 15.27 11.06
CA MET A 59 6.47 16.12 12.23
C MET A 59 7.59 15.79 13.20
N HIS A 60 8.17 16.80 13.83
CA HIS A 60 8.99 16.66 15.02
C HIS A 60 8.12 16.91 16.25
N VAL A 61 8.24 16.09 17.28
CA VAL A 61 7.41 16.18 18.51
C VAL A 61 7.39 17.58 19.12
N ASP A 62 8.54 18.25 19.21
CA ASP A 62 8.61 19.61 19.78
C ASP A 62 8.51 20.76 18.76
N ARG A 63 8.89 20.52 17.49
CA ARG A 63 9.00 21.60 16.48
C ARG A 63 7.81 21.64 15.52
N GLY A 64 6.90 20.69 15.62
CA GLY A 64 5.77 20.57 14.70
C GLY A 64 6.19 20.10 13.32
N LYS A 65 5.47 20.55 12.29
CA LYS A 65 5.68 20.12 10.90
C LYS A 65 7.06 20.53 10.39
N ILE A 66 7.80 19.56 9.87
CA ILE A 66 9.11 19.75 9.21
C ILE A 66 8.96 19.77 7.70
N ASP A 67 8.24 18.78 7.14
CA ASP A 67 8.06 18.63 5.70
C ASP A 67 6.67 18.05 5.39
N ALA A 68 6.17 18.28 4.17
CA ALA A 68 5.04 17.55 3.65
C ALA A 68 5.02 17.47 2.13
N VAL A 69 4.65 16.31 1.60
CA VAL A 69 4.40 16.06 0.18
C VAL A 69 2.96 15.62 -0.06
N ALA A 70 2.39 16.03 -1.19
CA ALA A 70 1.11 15.53 -1.67
C ALA A 70 1.35 14.51 -2.78
N LEU A 71 0.71 13.35 -2.67
CA LEU A 71 0.72 12.24 -3.62
C LEU A 71 -0.67 12.15 -4.23
N SER A 72 -0.81 12.48 -5.51
CA SER A 72 -2.11 12.40 -6.18
C SER A 72 -2.46 10.95 -6.52
N PHE A 73 -3.73 10.58 -6.45
CA PHE A 73 -4.17 9.25 -6.84
C PHE A 73 -4.02 9.01 -8.35
N ALA A 74 -4.17 10.06 -9.16
CA ALA A 74 -4.00 10.02 -10.61
C ALA A 74 -2.58 9.63 -11.00
N ASP A 75 -1.59 10.32 -10.44
CA ASP A 75 -0.17 10.14 -10.78
C ASP A 75 0.40 8.81 -10.26
N HIS A 76 -0.30 8.16 -9.32
CA HIS A 76 0.16 6.96 -8.63
C HIS A 76 -0.67 5.71 -8.91
N GLY A 77 -1.26 5.58 -10.09
CA GLY A 77 -1.77 4.26 -10.48
C GLY A 77 -3.17 3.93 -9.96
N THR A 78 -3.76 4.80 -9.12
CA THR A 78 -4.77 4.34 -8.16
C THR A 78 -6.05 3.83 -8.80
N PHE A 79 -6.43 4.35 -9.96
CA PHE A 79 -7.67 3.98 -10.66
C PHE A 79 -7.47 3.03 -11.84
N HIS A 80 -6.24 2.62 -12.16
CA HIS A 80 -5.90 2.01 -13.45
C HIS A 80 -6.56 0.64 -13.66
N ARG A 81 -6.87 -0.08 -12.58
CA ARG A 81 -7.55 -1.39 -12.59
C ARG A 81 -9.04 -1.30 -12.26
N ARG A 82 -9.55 -0.09 -11.99
CA ARG A 82 -10.90 0.10 -11.48
C ARG A 82 -11.90 -0.01 -12.63
N LYS A 83 -12.67 -1.11 -12.68
CA LYS A 83 -13.74 -1.29 -13.68
C LYS A 83 -15.11 -0.96 -13.08
N GLY A 84 -16.01 -0.39 -13.88
CA GLY A 84 -17.44 -0.24 -13.54
C GLY A 84 -17.91 1.20 -13.25
N ALA A 85 -19.12 1.33 -12.67
CA ALA A 85 -19.89 2.58 -12.55
C ALA A 85 -19.23 3.74 -11.76
N LEU A 86 -18.08 3.51 -11.14
CA LEU A 86 -17.29 4.54 -10.45
C LEU A 86 -16.19 5.13 -11.35
N HIS A 87 -15.77 4.42 -12.41
CA HIS A 87 -14.78 4.90 -13.39
C HIS A 87 -15.40 5.87 -14.43
N HIS A 88 -16.71 5.78 -14.69
CA HIS A 88 -17.41 6.61 -15.69
C HIS A 88 -18.05 7.89 -15.13
N ARG A 89 -17.68 8.33 -13.92
CA ARG A 89 -18.23 9.55 -13.31
C ARG A 89 -17.29 10.73 -13.53
N ASN A 90 -17.83 11.95 -13.45
CA ASN A 90 -17.18 13.24 -13.73
C ASN A 90 -15.89 13.55 -12.93
N MET A 91 -15.39 12.62 -12.10
CA MET A 91 -14.16 12.73 -11.31
C MET A 91 -13.47 11.36 -11.23
N PRO A 92 -12.95 10.84 -12.37
CA PRO A 92 -12.44 9.47 -12.46
C PRO A 92 -11.25 9.22 -11.51
N ASP A 93 -10.50 10.27 -11.20
CA ASP A 93 -9.25 10.18 -10.42
C ASP A 93 -9.40 10.62 -8.96
N THR A 94 -10.60 10.50 -8.39
CA THR A 94 -10.86 10.87 -7.00
C THR A 94 -11.69 9.82 -6.26
N PHE A 95 -11.54 9.80 -4.94
CA PHE A 95 -12.47 9.09 -4.07
C PHE A 95 -13.57 10.04 -3.63
N ASN A 96 -14.77 9.86 -4.18
CA ASN A 96 -15.95 10.60 -3.77
C ASN A 96 -16.84 9.72 -2.89
N ILE A 97 -16.92 10.05 -1.59
CA ILE A 97 -17.66 9.26 -0.60
C ILE A 97 -19.18 9.32 -0.88
N THR A 98 -19.68 10.43 -1.41
CA THR A 98 -21.11 10.62 -1.70
C THR A 98 -21.58 9.75 -2.87
N LEU A 99 -20.66 9.37 -3.74
CA LEU A 99 -20.92 8.57 -4.94
C LEU A 99 -20.75 7.07 -4.71
N ALA A 100 -20.20 6.64 -3.56
CA ALA A 100 -20.00 5.24 -3.23
C ALA A 100 -21.33 4.48 -3.05
N LYS A 101 -21.38 3.22 -3.46
CA LYS A 101 -22.54 2.37 -3.21
C LYS A 101 -22.66 2.06 -1.72
N PRO A 102 -23.88 1.92 -1.17
CA PRO A 102 -24.07 1.43 0.20
C PRO A 102 -23.31 0.13 0.41
N GLY A 103 -22.59 0.02 1.54
CA GLY A 103 -21.81 -1.18 1.86
C GLY A 103 -20.45 -1.31 1.15
N GLN A 104 -20.14 -0.47 0.16
CA GLN A 104 -18.85 -0.48 -0.56
C GLN A 104 -17.97 0.72 -0.14
N PRO A 105 -16.68 0.53 0.14
CA PRO A 105 -15.79 1.67 0.34
C PRO A 105 -15.59 2.47 -0.97
N PRO A 106 -15.36 3.79 -0.90
CA PRO A 106 -15.21 4.65 -2.08
C PRO A 106 -13.94 4.37 -2.87
N TRP A 107 -12.98 3.63 -2.30
CA TRP A 107 -11.73 3.20 -2.91
C TRP A 107 -11.74 1.73 -3.36
N GLU A 108 -12.89 1.04 -3.30
CA GLU A 108 -13.00 -0.34 -3.78
C GLU A 108 -12.49 -0.45 -5.23
N GLY A 109 -11.62 -1.44 -5.46
CA GLY A 109 -10.97 -1.70 -6.74
C GLY A 109 -9.82 -0.73 -7.09
N ALA A 110 -9.39 0.11 -6.15
CA ALA A 110 -8.21 0.93 -6.31
C ALA A 110 -6.92 0.09 -6.26
N ASP A 111 -5.93 0.44 -7.06
CA ASP A 111 -4.58 -0.12 -6.98
C ASP A 111 -3.71 0.75 -6.07
N THR A 112 -3.29 0.20 -4.93
CA THR A 112 -2.50 0.95 -3.94
C THR A 112 -0.99 0.82 -4.15
N THR A 113 -0.54 0.03 -5.12
CA THR A 113 0.89 -0.29 -5.33
C THR A 113 1.71 0.97 -5.59
N GLY A 114 1.28 1.82 -6.54
CA GLY A 114 2.00 3.05 -6.88
C GLY A 114 2.06 4.05 -5.71
N LEU A 115 0.97 4.16 -4.94
CA LEU A 115 0.95 4.98 -3.72
C LEU A 115 1.91 4.44 -2.66
N ARG A 116 1.88 3.12 -2.42
CA ARG A 116 2.76 2.46 -1.45
C ARG A 116 4.23 2.70 -1.80
N ASP A 117 4.61 2.54 -3.06
CA ASP A 117 5.98 2.77 -3.53
C ASP A 117 6.41 4.23 -3.33
N ALA A 118 5.51 5.19 -3.59
CA ALA A 118 5.78 6.60 -3.37
C ALA A 118 5.94 6.92 -1.88
N ILE A 119 5.08 6.36 -1.02
CA ILE A 119 5.21 6.48 0.44
C ILE A 119 6.54 5.88 0.92
N GLN A 120 6.94 4.72 0.39
CA GLN A 120 8.23 4.09 0.71
C GLN A 120 9.41 5.00 0.39
N ARG A 121 9.44 5.58 -0.81
CA ARG A 121 10.54 6.48 -1.23
C ARG A 121 10.62 7.71 -0.34
N TYR A 122 9.48 8.34 -0.03
CA TYR A 122 9.45 9.48 0.88
C TYR A 122 9.89 9.09 2.31
N ALA A 123 9.42 7.95 2.80
CA ALA A 123 9.81 7.44 4.11
C ALA A 123 11.31 7.10 4.19
N ALA A 124 11.92 6.61 3.10
CA ALA A 124 13.35 6.31 3.08
C ALA A 124 14.24 7.55 3.26
N VAL A 125 13.78 8.73 2.83
CA VAL A 125 14.49 10.01 3.01
C VAL A 125 14.45 10.46 4.48
N TRP A 126 13.27 10.41 5.10
CA TRP A 126 13.05 10.96 6.43
C TRP A 126 13.25 9.96 7.58
N PHE A 127 13.14 8.67 7.29
CA PHE A 127 13.18 7.56 8.24
C PHE A 127 14.03 6.41 7.67
N PRO A 128 15.35 6.62 7.48
CA PRO A 128 16.21 5.59 6.91
C PRO A 128 16.16 4.31 7.75
N GLY A 129 15.96 3.17 7.08
CA GLY A 129 15.85 1.86 7.73
C GLY A 129 14.48 1.54 8.35
N ALA A 130 13.52 2.47 8.39
CA ALA A 130 12.20 2.23 8.97
C ALA A 130 11.29 1.35 8.11
N TRP A 131 11.55 1.26 6.80
CA TRP A 131 10.80 0.42 5.88
C TRP A 131 11.37 -1.00 5.86
N THR A 132 11.17 -1.74 6.96
CA THR A 132 11.49 -3.16 7.01
C THR A 132 10.33 -3.94 6.41
N GLU A 133 10.46 -4.29 5.13
CA GLU A 133 9.48 -5.16 4.48
C GLU A 133 9.37 -6.46 5.29
N SER A 134 8.18 -6.74 5.82
CA SER A 134 7.88 -8.10 6.29
C SER A 134 8.04 -8.99 5.07
N ALA A 135 9.11 -9.81 5.05
CA ALA A 135 9.34 -10.76 3.99
C ALA A 135 8.02 -11.46 3.66
N PRO A 136 7.64 -11.59 2.38
CA PRO A 136 6.43 -12.34 2.06
C PRO A 136 6.58 -13.70 2.73
N SER A 137 5.63 -14.04 3.60
CA SER A 137 5.54 -15.36 4.20
C SER A 137 5.60 -16.34 3.04
N ARG A 138 6.77 -16.93 2.81
CA ARG A 138 6.94 -18.00 1.84
C ARG A 138 6.19 -19.15 2.46
N ALA A 139 4.91 -19.23 2.10
CA ALA A 139 4.05 -20.35 2.38
C ALA A 139 4.86 -21.63 2.19
N ALA A 140 4.85 -22.46 3.22
CA ALA A 140 5.41 -23.79 3.20
C ALA A 140 4.80 -24.58 2.04
N GLY A 141 5.47 -24.52 0.89
CA GLY A 141 5.16 -25.26 -0.32
C GLY A 141 6.41 -25.99 -0.80
N ARG A 142 7.17 -26.56 0.14
CA ARG A 142 8.26 -27.49 -0.16
C ARG A 142 7.66 -28.89 -0.32
N THR A 143 6.81 -29.09 -1.32
CA THR A 143 6.67 -30.40 -1.93
C THR A 143 7.80 -30.54 -2.93
N ALA A 144 8.92 -31.07 -2.44
CA ALA A 144 9.96 -31.60 -3.30
C ALA A 144 9.31 -32.62 -4.25
N ARG A 145 9.24 -32.28 -5.54
CA ARG A 145 8.90 -33.21 -6.61
C ARG A 145 10.01 -34.27 -6.63
N PRO A 146 9.73 -35.57 -6.40
CA PRO A 146 10.73 -36.59 -6.64
C PRO A 146 11.08 -36.56 -8.14
N ALA A 147 12.37 -36.41 -8.42
CA ALA A 147 12.91 -36.58 -9.76
C ALA A 147 12.56 -37.99 -10.25
N LEU A 148 12.00 -38.10 -11.45
CA LEU A 148 11.79 -39.36 -12.13
C LEU A 148 13.17 -39.99 -12.39
N THR A 149 13.47 -41.07 -11.69
CA THR A 149 14.66 -41.89 -11.93
C THR A 149 14.52 -42.57 -13.30
N LEU A 150 15.36 -42.16 -14.25
CA LEU A 150 15.50 -42.86 -15.54
C LEU A 150 16.09 -44.26 -15.30
N PRO A 151 15.54 -45.33 -15.90
CA PRO A 151 16.10 -46.67 -15.75
C PRO A 151 17.48 -46.79 -16.40
N ALA A 152 18.41 -47.40 -15.67
CA ALA A 152 19.78 -47.64 -16.06
C ALA A 152 19.90 -48.44 -17.38
N ALA A 153 20.82 -47.99 -18.23
CA ALA A 153 21.22 -48.66 -19.45
C ALA A 153 21.80 -50.05 -19.15
N ARG A 154 21.24 -51.09 -19.77
CA ARG A 154 21.78 -52.45 -19.72
C ARG A 154 23.04 -52.52 -20.59
N SER A 155 24.19 -52.52 -19.95
CA SER A 155 25.44 -52.99 -20.56
C SER A 155 25.45 -54.52 -20.50
N GLY A 156 25.25 -55.17 -21.64
CA GLY A 156 25.39 -56.62 -21.80
C GLY A 156 26.48 -56.92 -22.82
N THR A 157 27.67 -57.25 -22.34
CA THR A 157 28.81 -57.68 -23.15
C THR A 157 28.69 -59.17 -23.50
N ARG A 158 28.97 -59.44 -24.77
CA ARG A 158 29.19 -60.68 -25.53
C ARG A 158 29.88 -61.88 -24.84
N ALA A 159 29.43 -63.10 -25.20
CA ALA A 159 30.13 -64.38 -25.50
C ALA A 159 29.24 -65.55 -25.02
N ARG A 160 29.02 -66.65 -25.75
CA ARG A 160 29.90 -67.47 -26.60
C ARG A 160 29.04 -68.35 -27.50
#